data_AF-A0A2U1LRQ8-F1
#
_entry.id   AF-A0A2U1LRQ8-F1
#
_cell.length_a   1.000
_cell.length_b   1.000
_cell.length_c   1.000
_cell.angle_alpha   90.00
_cell.angle_beta   90.00
_cell.angle_gamma   90.00
#
_symmetry.space_group_name_H-M   'P 1'
#
loop_
_entity.id
_entity.type
_entity.pdbx_description
1 polymer ?
#
loop_
_entity_poly.entity_id
_entity_poly.type
_entity_poly.pdbx_seq_one_letter_code
_entity_poly.pdbx_strand_id
1 'polypeptide(L)'
;MVAVGVNLHENSWPTVRYHLMEELRIYYNQYVVMFSTKECDDVQKRFDFFEDGFAPIENRMNMPERGFLIASRYNVILHTLTTLGSMTYVPLRSSPPPLYDHKFITLGYVNNSHYVNVILQGDYPMPTIATQWFRYIFECAVAWITLYIERINYYALLRSNRSNCNVEEVVLE
;
A
#
# COMPACT_ATOMS: atom_id res chain seq x y z
N MET A 1 5.54 4.70 -10.80
CA MET A 1 4.93 4.88 -9.47
C MET A 1 5.45 3.83 -8.49
N VAL A 2 4.85 2.64 -8.36
CA VAL A 2 5.42 1.55 -7.52
C VAL A 2 6.81 1.13 -8.01
N ALA A 3 7.00 1.00 -9.33
CA ALA A 3 8.29 0.65 -9.94
C ALA A 3 9.45 1.53 -9.43
N VAL A 4 9.27 2.85 -9.46
CA VAL A 4 10.25 3.82 -8.93
C VAL A 4 10.48 3.62 -7.43
N GLY A 5 9.42 3.37 -6.64
CA GLY A 5 9.54 3.10 -5.21
C GLY A 5 10.28 1.80 -4.85
N VAL A 6 10.36 0.85 -5.80
CA VAL A 6 11.13 -0.40 -5.65
C VAL A 6 12.46 -0.36 -6.42
N ASN A 7 12.95 0.84 -6.77
CA ASN A 7 14.21 1.07 -7.51
C ASN A 7 14.24 0.46 -8.93
N LEU A 8 13.10 0.38 -9.60
CA LEU A 8 12.99 0.05 -11.01
C LEU A 8 12.74 1.31 -11.85
N HIS A 9 13.01 1.21 -13.15
CA HIS A 9 12.65 2.27 -14.10
C HIS A 9 11.13 2.49 -14.10
N GLU A 10 10.67 3.72 -14.34
CA GLU A 10 9.24 4.05 -14.27
C GLU A 10 8.38 3.23 -15.24
N ASN A 11 8.95 2.87 -16.41
CA ASN A 11 8.32 2.03 -17.42
C ASN A 11 8.39 0.53 -17.11
N SER A 12 8.99 0.12 -15.99
CA SER A 12 9.02 -1.28 -15.53
C SER A 12 7.71 -1.71 -14.82
N TRP A 13 6.59 -1.03 -15.12
CA TRP A 13 5.28 -1.43 -14.62
C TRP A 13 4.86 -2.85 -15.04
N PRO A 14 5.24 -3.40 -16.22
CA PRO A 14 4.92 -4.79 -16.55
C PRO A 14 5.64 -5.78 -15.62
N THR A 15 6.90 -5.50 -15.29
CA THR A 15 7.68 -6.28 -14.31
C THR A 15 7.02 -6.25 -12.93
N VAL A 16 6.55 -5.08 -12.50
CA VAL A 16 5.83 -4.97 -11.22
C VAL A 16 4.56 -5.83 -11.25
N ARG A 17 3.76 -5.77 -12.32
CA ARG A 17 2.55 -6.61 -12.47
C ARG A 17 2.89 -8.10 -12.39
N TYR A 18 3.91 -8.53 -13.12
CA TYR A 18 4.38 -9.91 -13.10
C TYR A 18 4.75 -10.37 -11.67
N HIS A 19 5.55 -9.59 -10.95
CA HIS A 19 5.92 -9.92 -9.56
C HIS A 19 4.71 -10.00 -8.61
N LEU A 20 3.71 -9.12 -8.79
CA LEU A 20 2.50 -9.17 -7.97
C LEU A 20 1.60 -10.35 -8.33
N MET A 21 1.56 -10.77 -9.61
CA MET A 21 0.90 -12.01 -10.02
C MET A 21 1.59 -13.23 -9.39
N GLU A 22 2.92 -13.27 -9.40
CA GLU A 22 3.67 -14.35 -8.76
C GLU A 22 3.40 -14.41 -7.26
N GLU A 23 3.44 -13.28 -6.56
CA GLU A 23 3.10 -13.19 -5.13
C GLU A 23 1.70 -13.76 -4.86
N LEU A 24 0.71 -13.29 -5.63
CA LEU A 24 -0.66 -13.76 -5.49
C LEU A 24 -0.78 -15.26 -5.77
N ARG A 25 -0.09 -15.78 -6.78
CA ARG A 25 -0.13 -17.20 -7.17
C ARG A 25 0.51 -18.09 -6.11
N ILE A 26 1.66 -17.69 -5.58
CA ILE A 26 2.39 -18.45 -4.54
C ILE A 26 1.56 -18.55 -3.27
N TYR A 27 0.89 -17.45 -2.88
CA TYR A 27 0.13 -17.36 -1.63
C TYR A 27 -1.39 -17.30 -1.84
N TYR A 28 -1.89 -17.87 -2.95
CA TYR A 28 -3.27 -17.69 -3.40
C TYR A 28 -4.30 -18.02 -2.31
N ASN A 29 -4.19 -19.19 -1.68
CA ASN A 29 -5.14 -19.62 -0.64
C ASN A 29 -5.20 -18.65 0.54
N GLN A 30 -4.09 -18.00 0.88
CA GLN A 30 -4.04 -17.04 1.98
C GLN A 30 -4.72 -15.72 1.58
N TYR A 31 -4.48 -15.26 0.35
CA TYR A 31 -5.16 -14.09 -0.18
C TYR A 31 -6.65 -14.33 -0.41
N VAL A 32 -7.07 -15.55 -0.75
CA VAL A 32 -8.49 -15.93 -0.83
C VAL A 32 -9.17 -15.80 0.53
N VAL A 33 -8.50 -16.20 1.60
CA VAL A 33 -9.04 -16.05 2.97
C VAL A 33 -9.14 -14.57 3.38
N MET A 34 -8.28 -13.72 2.81
CA MET A 34 -8.23 -12.28 3.09
C MET A 34 -9.21 -11.44 2.24
N PHE A 35 -9.37 -11.79 0.96
CA PHE A 35 -10.07 -11.00 -0.05
C PHE A 35 -11.25 -11.73 -0.71
N SER A 36 -11.42 -13.04 -0.51
CA SER A 36 -12.26 -13.96 -1.31
C SER A 36 -11.65 -14.39 -2.65
N THR A 37 -12.14 -15.52 -3.17
CA THR A 37 -11.79 -16.07 -4.48
C THR A 37 -12.08 -15.09 -5.61
N LYS A 38 -13.28 -14.50 -5.59
CA LYS A 38 -13.71 -13.55 -6.63
C LYS A 38 -12.75 -12.36 -6.74
N GLU A 39 -12.37 -11.77 -5.61
CA GLU A 39 -11.43 -10.66 -5.63
C GLU A 39 -10.05 -11.09 -6.12
N CYS A 40 -9.57 -12.27 -5.73
CA CYS A 40 -8.29 -12.81 -6.21
C CYS A 40 -8.29 -13.04 -7.72
N ASP A 41 -9.38 -13.58 -8.28
CA ASP A 41 -9.50 -13.81 -9.71
C ASP A 41 -9.61 -12.48 -10.48
N ASP A 42 -10.34 -11.51 -9.93
CA ASP A 42 -10.36 -10.12 -10.43
C ASP A 42 -8.97 -9.46 -10.33
N VAL A 43 -8.11 -9.87 -9.39
CA VAL A 43 -6.72 -9.42 -9.35
C VAL A 43 -5.92 -9.97 -10.52
N GLN A 44 -6.00 -11.28 -10.72
CA GLN A 44 -5.28 -11.97 -11.78
C GLN A 44 -5.67 -11.42 -13.14
N LYS A 45 -6.98 -11.31 -13.44
CA LYS A 45 -7.47 -10.78 -14.72
C LYS A 45 -6.96 -9.37 -15.02
N ARG A 46 -6.84 -8.51 -14.00
CA ARG A 46 -6.31 -7.15 -14.18
C ARG A 46 -4.82 -7.11 -14.42
N PHE A 47 -4.08 -8.03 -13.82
CA PHE A 47 -2.63 -8.09 -13.98
C PHE A 47 -2.23 -8.79 -15.27
N ASP A 48 -3.10 -9.64 -15.82
CA ASP A 48 -2.96 -10.33 -17.10
C ASP A 48 -3.17 -9.41 -18.33
N PHE A 49 -2.77 -8.14 -18.21
CA PHE A 49 -2.76 -7.18 -19.29
C PHE A 49 -1.33 -6.68 -19.51
N PHE A 50 -0.74 -7.11 -20.62
CA PHE A 50 0.64 -6.81 -21.02
C PHE A 50 0.73 -6.15 -22.41
N GLU A 51 -0.40 -5.69 -22.97
CA GLU A 51 -0.41 -5.01 -24.26
C GLU A 51 0.25 -3.63 -24.19
N ASP A 52 0.82 -3.19 -25.32
CA ASP A 52 1.43 -1.88 -25.47
C ASP A 52 0.37 -0.76 -25.42
N GLY A 53 0.61 0.25 -24.57
CA GLY A 53 -0.24 1.43 -24.44
C GLY A 53 -0.78 1.66 -23.03
N PHE A 54 -1.72 2.60 -22.90
CA PHE A 54 -2.39 2.86 -21.62
C PHE A 54 -3.34 1.71 -21.29
N ALA A 55 -3.13 1.06 -20.15
CA ALA A 55 -4.08 0.05 -19.67
C ALA A 55 -5.49 0.64 -19.55
N PRO A 56 -6.52 0.00 -20.14
CA PRO A 56 -7.92 0.35 -19.95
C PRO A 56 -8.25 0.44 -18.47
N ILE A 57 -9.25 1.26 -18.11
CA ILE A 57 -9.64 1.48 -16.69
C ILE A 57 -9.85 0.15 -15.96
N GLU A 58 -10.45 -0.83 -16.64
CA GLU A 58 -10.69 -2.17 -16.10
C GLU A 58 -9.42 -2.97 -15.80
N ASN A 59 -8.31 -2.73 -16.51
CA ASN A 59 -6.99 -3.36 -16.29
C ASN A 59 -6.05 -2.45 -15.48
N ARG A 60 -6.47 -1.26 -15.08
CA ARG A 60 -5.69 -0.46 -14.16
C ARG A 60 -5.60 -1.20 -12.83
N MET A 61 -4.41 -1.15 -12.25
CA MET A 61 -4.24 -1.63 -10.89
C MET A 61 -5.12 -0.71 -10.03
N ASN A 62 -6.16 -1.26 -9.39
CA ASN A 62 -6.93 -0.55 -8.35
C ASN A 62 -6.02 -0.36 -7.14
N MET A 63 -5.06 0.53 -7.32
CA MET A 63 -4.11 0.91 -6.32
C MET A 63 -4.83 1.74 -5.25
N PRO A 64 -4.48 1.57 -3.98
CA PRO A 64 -3.63 0.54 -3.37
C PRO A 64 -4.44 -0.32 -2.40
N GLU A 65 -5.71 -0.62 -2.68
CA GLU A 65 -6.50 -1.51 -1.82
C GLU A 65 -5.83 -2.89 -1.66
N ARG A 66 -5.06 -3.30 -2.69
CA ARG A 66 -4.22 -4.51 -2.70
C ARG A 66 -2.80 -4.27 -2.18
N GLY A 67 -2.58 -3.22 -1.39
CA GLY A 67 -1.26 -2.81 -0.89
C GLY A 67 -0.48 -3.91 -0.17
N PHE A 68 -1.19 -4.92 0.36
CA PHE A 68 -0.59 -6.12 0.93
C PHE A 68 0.24 -6.96 -0.04
N LEU A 69 -0.13 -7.01 -1.33
CA LEU A 69 0.68 -7.70 -2.35
C LEU A 69 2.01 -6.98 -2.55
N ILE A 70 1.99 -5.65 -2.64
CA ILE A 70 3.18 -4.84 -2.84
C ILE A 70 4.09 -4.91 -1.62
N ALA A 71 3.53 -4.68 -0.43
CA ALA A 71 4.27 -4.73 0.82
C ALA A 71 4.96 -6.09 0.99
N SER A 72 4.21 -7.18 0.82
CA SER A 72 4.73 -8.55 1.01
C SER A 72 5.76 -8.94 -0.07
N ARG A 73 5.48 -8.66 -1.36
CA ARG A 73 6.38 -9.04 -2.46
C ARG A 73 7.72 -8.32 -2.39
N TYR A 74 7.72 -7.03 -2.04
CA TYR A 74 8.93 -6.20 -2.07
C TYR A 74 9.55 -5.97 -0.69
N ASN A 75 8.94 -6.52 0.36
CA ASN A 75 9.38 -6.36 1.74
C ASN A 75 9.49 -4.87 2.16
N VAL A 76 8.44 -4.10 1.83
CA VAL A 76 8.40 -2.65 2.02
C VAL A 76 7.22 -2.22 2.89
N ILE A 77 7.35 -1.06 3.52
CA ILE A 77 6.25 -0.35 4.17
C ILE A 77 5.61 0.55 3.12
N LEU A 78 4.35 0.29 2.76
CA LEU A 78 3.62 1.05 1.77
C LEU A 78 2.60 1.96 2.47
N HIS A 79 2.75 3.27 2.30
CA HIS A 79 1.77 4.27 2.70
C HIS A 79 0.92 4.71 1.51
N THR A 80 -0.35 4.97 1.80
CA THR A 80 -1.33 5.36 0.80
C THR A 80 -2.08 6.54 1.34
N LEU A 81 -1.88 7.71 0.76
CA LEU A 81 -2.42 8.97 1.23
C LEU A 81 -3.62 9.34 0.38
N THR A 82 -4.80 9.42 0.98
CA THR A 82 -6.03 9.81 0.29
C THR A 82 -6.85 10.75 1.16
N THR A 83 -7.69 11.57 0.53
CA THR A 83 -8.63 12.46 1.24
C THR A 83 -9.70 11.67 2.00
N LEU A 84 -10.03 10.45 1.56
CA LEU A 84 -11.03 9.57 2.19
C LEU A 84 -10.47 8.77 3.37
N GLY A 85 -9.15 8.64 3.45
CA GLY A 85 -8.48 7.89 4.51
C GLY A 85 -7.11 7.40 4.06
N SER A 86 -6.08 7.76 4.83
CA SER A 86 -4.73 7.26 4.58
C SER A 86 -4.48 5.97 5.36
N MET A 87 -3.78 5.03 4.74
CA MET A 87 -3.51 3.69 5.28
C MET A 87 -2.04 3.31 5.09
N THR A 88 -1.59 2.38 5.91
CA THR A 88 -0.28 1.74 5.81
C THR A 88 -0.44 0.24 5.65
N TYR A 89 0.29 -0.33 4.69
CA TYR A 89 0.39 -1.76 4.44
C TYR A 89 1.83 -2.17 4.75
N VAL A 90 1.97 -3.23 5.54
CA VAL A 90 3.27 -3.83 5.85
C VAL A 90 3.25 -5.31 5.48
N PRO A 91 4.41 -5.95 5.30
CA PRO A 91 4.48 -7.34 4.87
C PRO A 91 3.70 -8.28 5.80
N LEU A 92 3.09 -9.31 5.22
CA LEU A 92 2.29 -10.29 5.97
C LEU A 92 3.13 -11.44 6.52
N ARG A 93 4.29 -11.72 5.91
CA ARG A 93 4.96 -13.04 5.96
C ARG A 93 6.47 -13.02 6.08
N SER A 94 7.05 -11.86 6.33
CA SER A 94 8.49 -11.70 6.45
C SER A 94 8.82 -10.99 7.75
N SER A 95 9.95 -11.36 8.34
CA SER A 95 10.56 -10.52 9.38
C SER A 95 11.07 -9.21 8.76
N PRO A 96 11.02 -8.09 9.50
CA PRO A 96 11.68 -6.87 9.05
C PRO A 96 13.19 -7.11 8.89
N PRO A 97 13.84 -6.52 7.86
CA PRO A 97 15.28 -6.48 7.79
C PRO A 97 15.83 -5.55 8.90
N PRO A 98 17.15 -5.36 9.01
CA PRO A 98 17.68 -4.31 9.88
C PRO A 98 17.11 -2.93 9.51
N LEU A 99 16.93 -2.05 10.50
CA LEU A 99 16.26 -0.75 10.33
C LEU A 99 16.80 0.10 9.17
N TYR A 100 18.11 0.06 8.93
CA TYR A 100 18.76 0.81 7.84
C TYR A 100 18.38 0.31 6.44
N ASP A 101 17.85 -0.91 6.31
CA ASP A 101 17.38 -1.50 5.06
C ASP A 101 15.85 -1.38 4.89
N HIS A 102 15.16 -0.73 5.83
CA HIS A 102 13.72 -0.52 5.71
C HIS A 102 13.43 0.43 4.54
N LYS A 103 12.53 -0.01 3.66
CA LYS A 103 12.10 0.76 2.49
C LYS A 103 10.66 1.22 2.66
N PHE A 104 10.45 2.49 2.36
CA PHE A 104 9.14 3.12 2.40
C PHE A 104 8.72 3.53 1.00
N ILE A 105 7.50 3.19 0.62
CA ILE A 105 6.86 3.68 -0.60
C ILE A 105 5.64 4.46 -0.15
N THR A 106 5.49 5.71 -0.57
CA THR A 106 4.29 6.49 -0.30
C THR A 106 3.62 6.87 -1.59
N LEU A 107 2.33 6.55 -1.70
CA LEU A 107 1.49 6.85 -2.84
C LEU A 107 0.41 7.85 -2.44
N GLY A 108 0.44 9.06 -3.01
CA GLY A 108 -0.61 10.05 -2.83
C GLY A 108 -1.66 9.94 -3.93
N TYR A 109 -2.94 9.86 -3.57
CA TYR A 109 -4.06 9.91 -4.51
C TYR A 109 -4.45 11.35 -4.79
N VAL A 110 -4.41 11.75 -6.07
CA VAL A 110 -4.59 13.14 -6.50
C VAL A 110 -5.68 13.22 -7.57
N ASN A 111 -6.46 14.31 -7.55
CA ASN A 111 -7.50 14.65 -8.53
C ASN A 111 -8.48 13.51 -8.81
N ASN A 112 -8.80 12.72 -7.78
CA ASN A 112 -9.69 11.55 -7.85
C ASN A 112 -9.44 10.62 -9.06
N SER A 113 -8.18 10.51 -9.51
CA SER A 113 -7.89 9.83 -10.78
C SER A 113 -6.58 9.06 -10.81
N HIS A 114 -5.53 9.54 -10.14
CA HIS A 114 -4.22 8.90 -10.24
C HIS A 114 -3.44 8.98 -8.94
N TYR A 115 -2.49 8.06 -8.81
CA TYR A 115 -1.56 8.03 -7.70
C TYR A 115 -0.21 8.60 -8.16
N VAL A 116 0.49 9.25 -7.24
CA VAL A 116 1.85 9.77 -7.45
C VAL A 116 2.75 9.32 -6.31
N ASN A 117 4.05 9.20 -6.58
CA ASN A 117 5.00 8.96 -5.50
C ASN A 117 5.18 10.23 -4.67
N VAL A 118 5.13 10.07 -3.36
CA VAL A 118 5.37 11.13 -2.39
C VAL A 118 6.59 10.74 -1.55
N ILE A 119 7.43 11.69 -1.22
CA ILE A 119 8.54 11.48 -0.28
C ILE A 119 8.10 12.08 1.05
N LEU A 120 7.99 11.25 2.08
CA LEU A 120 7.76 11.69 3.45
C LEU A 120 9.11 11.78 4.16
N GLN A 121 9.40 12.92 4.77
CA GLN A 121 10.68 13.19 5.42
C GLN A 121 10.53 13.24 6.95
N GLY A 122 11.62 12.90 7.66
CA GLY A 122 11.68 12.92 9.12
C GLY A 122 10.71 11.96 9.81
N ASP A 123 10.39 12.28 11.06
CA ASP A 123 9.48 11.49 11.91
C ASP A 123 8.00 11.84 11.65
N TYR A 124 7.60 11.81 10.39
CA TYR A 124 6.22 12.06 9.99
C TYR A 124 5.23 11.11 10.73
N PRO A 125 4.02 11.60 11.05
CA PRO A 125 2.95 10.75 11.60
C PRO A 125 2.60 9.64 10.59
N MET A 126 2.72 8.39 10.99
CA MET A 126 2.55 7.27 10.08
C MET A 126 1.07 6.88 9.98
N PRO A 127 0.48 6.79 8.78
CA PRO A 127 -0.93 6.40 8.64
C PRO A 127 -1.24 5.06 9.32
N THR A 128 -2.49 4.90 9.76
CA THR A 128 -2.96 3.69 10.45
C THR A 128 -2.72 2.43 9.62
N ILE A 129 -2.35 1.32 10.27
CA ILE A 129 -2.19 0.02 9.62
C ILE A 129 -3.55 -0.46 9.10
N ALA A 130 -3.58 -0.97 7.86
CA ALA A 130 -4.76 -1.58 7.28
C ALA A 130 -5.24 -2.74 8.15
N THR A 131 -6.52 -2.71 8.56
CA THR A 131 -7.06 -3.57 9.62
C THR A 131 -6.97 -5.06 9.33
N GLN A 132 -6.98 -5.44 8.05
CA GLN A 132 -6.82 -6.82 7.61
C GLN A 132 -5.46 -7.39 8.03
N TRP A 133 -4.42 -6.56 8.18
CA TRP A 133 -3.09 -7.00 8.59
C TRP A 133 -3.17 -7.80 9.90
N PHE A 134 -3.81 -7.25 10.93
CA PHE A 134 -3.91 -7.89 12.25
C PHE A 134 -4.63 -9.25 12.24
N ARG A 135 -5.42 -9.55 11.20
CA ARG A 135 -6.15 -10.82 11.08
C ARG A 135 -5.38 -11.89 10.32
N TYR A 136 -4.46 -11.50 9.44
CA TYR A 136 -3.85 -12.39 8.46
C TYR A 136 -2.31 -12.40 8.48
N ILE A 137 -1.70 -11.78 9.50
CA ILE A 137 -0.26 -11.82 9.70
C ILE A 137 0.24 -13.19 10.12
N PHE A 138 1.51 -13.42 9.80
CA PHE A 138 2.31 -14.48 10.36
C PHE A 138 3.13 -13.94 11.54
N GLU A 139 3.48 -14.81 12.47
CA GLU A 139 4.21 -14.44 13.68
C GLU A 139 5.52 -13.68 13.38
N CYS A 140 6.25 -14.08 12.34
CA CYS A 140 7.48 -13.41 11.91
C CYS A 140 7.27 -11.94 11.53
N ALA A 141 6.08 -11.56 11.07
CA ALA A 141 5.78 -10.22 10.61
C ALA A 141 5.45 -9.23 11.74
N VAL A 142 5.21 -9.71 12.97
CA VAL A 142 4.82 -8.86 14.11
C VAL A 142 5.80 -7.71 14.34
N ALA A 143 7.10 -7.98 14.19
CA ALA A 143 8.16 -7.00 14.44
C ALA A 143 8.13 -5.80 13.46
N TRP A 144 7.41 -5.88 12.33
CA TRP A 144 7.29 -4.76 11.38
C TRP A 144 6.69 -3.52 12.02
N ILE A 145 5.70 -3.67 12.90
CA ILE A 145 4.98 -2.52 13.47
C ILE A 145 5.59 -2.02 14.78
N THR A 146 6.35 -2.86 15.48
CA THR A 146 6.90 -2.54 16.81
C THR A 146 7.74 -1.26 16.78
N LEU A 147 8.55 -1.08 15.74
CA LEU A 147 9.44 0.08 15.60
C LEU A 147 8.72 1.38 15.21
N TYR A 148 7.46 1.30 14.77
CA TYR A 148 6.71 2.45 14.25
C TYR A 148 5.47 2.78 15.07
N ILE A 149 5.24 2.06 16.17
CA ILE A 149 4.00 2.16 16.95
C ILE A 149 3.74 3.57 17.47
N GLU A 150 4.78 4.29 17.88
CA GLU A 150 4.67 5.69 18.33
C GLU A 150 4.18 6.61 17.20
N ARG A 151 4.71 6.44 15.99
CA ARG A 151 4.33 7.25 14.81
C ARG A 151 2.91 6.93 14.35
N ILE A 152 2.49 5.66 14.45
CA ILE A 152 1.12 5.22 14.16
C ILE A 152 0.13 5.82 15.16
N ASN A 153 0.46 5.75 16.46
CA ASN A 153 -0.36 6.30 17.53
C ASN A 153 -0.48 7.83 17.42
N TYR A 154 0.61 8.50 17.08
CA TYR A 154 0.61 9.94 16.86
C TYR A 154 -0.33 10.35 15.72
N TYR A 155 -0.31 9.63 14.60
CA TYR A 155 -1.26 9.86 13.50
C TYR A 155 -2.71 9.62 13.92
N ALA A 156 -2.99 8.56 14.68
CA ALA A 156 -4.33 8.26 15.18
C ALA A 156 -4.87 9.40 16.07
N LEU A 157 -4.02 9.97 16.93
CA LEU A 157 -4.34 11.14 17.75
C LEU A 157 -4.70 12.35 16.89
N LEU A 158 -3.87 12.65 15.87
CA LEU A 158 -4.13 13.77 14.94
C LEU A 158 -5.47 13.62 14.21
N ARG A 159 -5.82 12.40 13.79
CA ARG A 159 -7.12 12.13 13.16
C ARG A 159 -8.28 12.34 14.13
N SER A 160 -8.17 11.84 15.36
CA SER A 160 -9.22 11.99 16.39
C SER A 160 -9.51 13.46 16.68
N ASN A 161 -8.45 14.26 16.81
CA ASN A 161 -8.56 15.70 17.02
C ASN A 161 -9.21 16.43 15.83
N ARG A 162 -8.93 16.02 14.59
CA ARG A 162 -9.60 16.57 13.40
C ARG A 162 -11.11 16.28 13.39
N SER A 163 -11.53 15.08 13.76
CA SER A 163 -12.97 14.77 13.87
C SER A 163 -13.69 15.58 14.96
N ASN A 164 -12.95 16.15 15.92
CA ASN A 164 -13.49 17.03 16.95
C ASN A 164 -13.45 18.53 16.56
N CYS A 165 -12.83 18.88 15.43
CA CYS A 165 -12.77 20.24 14.92
C CYS A 165 -13.61 20.33 13.64
N ASN A 166 -14.70 21.11 13.66
CA ASN A 166 -15.38 21.52 12.43
C ASN A 166 -14.40 22.35 11.60
N VAL A 167 -13.84 21.76 10.54
CA VAL A 167 -12.94 22.48 9.64
C VAL A 167 -13.80 23.27 8.67
N GLU A 168 -13.85 24.58 8.86
CA GLU A 168 -14.35 25.52 7.84
C GLU A 168 -13.44 25.43 6.60
N GLU A 169 -14.05 25.19 5.45
CA GLU A 169 -13.36 25.21 4.15
C GLU A 169 -12.75 26.59 3.93
N VAL A 170 -11.42 26.66 3.89
CA VAL A 170 -10.73 27.84 3.36
C VAL A 170 -10.85 27.78 1.85
N VAL A 171 -11.80 28.53 1.31
CA VAL A 171 -11.86 28.87 -0.11
C VAL A 171 -10.67 29.77 -0.42
N LEU A 172 -9.77 29.30 -1.29
CA LEU A 172 -8.72 30.14 -1.86
C LEU A 172 -9.31 30.84 -3.09
N GLU A 173 -9.33 32.17 -3.05
CA GLU A 173 -9.61 33.06 -4.20
C GLU A 173 -8.46 33.04 -5.23
#